data_AF-A0A6M5ZZ57-F1
#
_entry.id   AF-A0A6M5ZZ57-F1
#
_cell.length_a   1.000
_cell.length_b   1.000
_cell.length_c   1.000
_cell.angle_alpha   90.00
_cell.angle_beta   90.00
_cell.angle_gamma   90.00
#
_symmetry.space_group_name_H-M   'P 1'
#
loop_
_entity.id
_entity.type
_entity.pdbx_description
1 polymer ?
#
loop_
_entity_poly.entity_id
_entity_poly.type
_entity_poly.pdbx_seq_one_letter_code
_entity_poly.pdbx_strand_id
1 'polypeptide(L)'
;MVPGKYPPDVVGTPDFIAPEVVKTSHLPKDDPRRVLPSIATDRHALSVLIYMYLLFRHPLRGGKIHDIDDEVRDEALSMGERELFIEHPTDRSNAVKVNQVSSFSLPWADPQKIPYTIMGPYLKPLFDRAFIDGLHDPSKRPTADEWESALVKTVDLIQPCQNKDCDQKWYVFNGKTKPVCPYCGTPYKGKLPILNLYSSRKAGTFRPDDHRLMVWSGQSLYAWHVNRLIAPNERTTDEQKKRGGYFVFHNDQWWLVNEGLSGLISLPDRKTVGIGEKLLLEDNTQFILSSEDGGRLVVVQLVVN
;
A
#
# COMPACT_ATOMS: atom_id res chain seq x y z
N MET A 1 4.64 -18.46 14.18
CA MET A 1 4.91 -19.79 14.80
C MET A 1 6.41 -20.10 14.80
N VAL A 2 6.97 -20.71 15.87
CA VAL A 2 8.40 -21.10 15.93
C VAL A 2 8.54 -22.59 15.57
N PRO A 3 9.28 -22.95 14.50
CA PRO A 3 9.48 -24.35 14.14
C PRO A 3 10.05 -25.17 15.31
N GLY A 4 9.42 -26.32 15.60
CA GLY A 4 9.91 -27.29 16.58
C GLY A 4 9.62 -27.00 18.05
N LYS A 5 8.91 -25.90 18.40
CA LYS A 5 8.64 -25.56 19.81
C LYS A 5 7.18 -25.73 20.24
N TYR A 6 6.22 -25.56 19.32
CA TYR A 6 4.79 -25.76 19.58
C TYR A 6 4.10 -26.31 18.32
N PRO A 7 3.57 -27.54 18.31
CA PRO A 7 2.78 -28.03 17.20
C PRO A 7 1.43 -27.29 17.14
N PRO A 8 0.92 -26.93 15.95
CA PRO A 8 -0.39 -26.28 15.82
C PRO A 8 -1.54 -27.24 16.16
N ASP A 9 -2.44 -26.80 17.05
CA ASP A 9 -3.69 -27.51 17.36
C ASP A 9 -4.78 -27.32 16.29
N VAL A 10 -4.71 -26.24 15.51
CA VAL A 10 -5.70 -25.89 14.46
C VAL A 10 -4.99 -25.80 13.10
N VAL A 11 -5.63 -26.33 12.04
CA VAL A 11 -5.09 -26.30 10.66
C VAL A 11 -5.01 -24.85 10.11
N GLY A 12 -5.94 -23.99 10.53
CA GLY A 12 -6.03 -22.55 10.24
C GLY A 12 -7.48 -22.08 10.22
N THR A 13 -7.71 -20.76 10.11
CA THR A 13 -9.06 -20.21 9.84
C THR A 13 -9.38 -20.42 8.36
N PRO A 14 -10.58 -20.94 8.00
CA PRO A 14 -11.02 -21.04 6.61
C PRO A 14 -10.81 -19.73 5.83
N ASP A 15 -10.58 -19.80 4.52
CA ASP A 15 -10.14 -18.69 3.63
C ASP A 15 -8.69 -18.23 3.76
N PHE A 16 -8.04 -18.37 4.92
CA PHE A 16 -6.68 -17.85 5.13
C PHE A 16 -5.58 -18.93 5.06
N ILE A 17 -5.98 -20.19 4.90
CA ILE A 17 -5.06 -21.33 4.87
C ILE A 17 -4.27 -21.31 3.57
N ALA A 18 -2.94 -21.41 3.66
CA ALA A 18 -2.07 -21.41 2.49
C ALA A 18 -2.31 -22.65 1.61
N PRO A 19 -2.18 -22.54 0.27
CA PRO A 19 -2.53 -23.61 -0.66
C PRO A 19 -1.79 -24.92 -0.41
N GLU A 20 -0.51 -24.86 -0.03
CA GLU A 20 0.31 -26.03 0.27
C GLU A 20 -0.19 -26.80 1.51
N VAL A 21 -0.85 -26.12 2.46
CA VAL A 21 -1.47 -26.74 3.63
C VAL A 21 -2.81 -27.36 3.26
N VAL A 22 -3.62 -26.67 2.44
CA VAL A 22 -4.91 -27.20 1.94
C VAL A 22 -4.68 -28.47 1.11
N LYS A 23 -3.73 -28.44 0.18
CA LYS A 23 -3.39 -29.55 -0.72
C LYS A 23 -3.02 -30.83 0.04
N THR A 24 -2.38 -30.71 1.18
CA THR A 24 -1.92 -31.85 2.00
C THR A 24 -2.84 -32.14 3.19
N SER A 25 -3.99 -31.45 3.26
CA SER A 25 -4.91 -31.51 4.41
C SER A 25 -5.53 -32.88 4.67
N HIS A 26 -5.59 -33.73 3.64
CA HIS A 26 -6.07 -35.11 3.71
C HIS A 26 -5.05 -36.10 4.28
N LEU A 27 -3.77 -35.73 4.36
CA LEU A 27 -2.71 -36.60 4.90
C LEU A 27 -2.70 -36.58 6.43
N PRO A 28 -2.34 -37.70 7.09
CA PRO A 28 -2.10 -37.73 8.55
C PRO A 28 -1.09 -36.67 9.00
N LYS A 29 -1.20 -36.18 10.24
CA LYS A 29 -0.32 -35.12 10.78
C LYS A 29 1.16 -35.52 10.81
N ASP A 30 1.44 -36.81 10.94
CA ASP A 30 2.77 -37.43 11.00
C ASP A 30 3.29 -37.88 9.62
N ASP A 31 2.50 -37.73 8.54
CA ASP A 31 2.99 -38.00 7.19
C ASP A 31 4.09 -36.99 6.84
N PRO A 32 5.27 -37.43 6.38
CA PRO A 32 6.39 -36.54 6.05
C PRO A 32 6.07 -35.56 4.91
N ARG A 33 5.02 -35.79 4.13
CA ARG A 33 4.53 -34.89 3.07
C ARG A 33 3.48 -33.91 3.57
N ARG A 34 3.01 -34.04 4.81
CA ARG A 34 2.04 -33.10 5.40
C ARG A 34 2.71 -31.75 5.63
N VAL A 35 2.18 -30.71 4.98
CA VAL A 35 2.60 -29.35 5.26
C VAL A 35 1.79 -28.81 6.44
N LEU A 36 2.51 -28.30 7.44
CA LEU A 36 1.92 -27.70 8.63
C LEU A 36 2.11 -26.17 8.61
N PRO A 37 1.27 -25.42 9.35
CA PRO A 37 1.43 -23.98 9.50
C PRO A 37 2.85 -23.57 9.91
N SER A 38 3.35 -22.50 9.27
CA SER A 38 4.69 -21.95 9.44
C SER A 38 4.69 -20.43 9.18
N ILE A 39 5.83 -19.78 9.37
CA ILE A 39 6.00 -18.36 9.02
C ILE A 39 5.65 -18.10 7.54
N ALA A 40 5.95 -19.05 6.64
CA ALA A 40 5.65 -18.90 5.22
C ALA A 40 4.13 -18.93 4.95
N THR A 41 3.38 -19.77 5.67
CA THR A 41 1.91 -19.84 5.54
C THR A 41 1.25 -18.63 6.21
N ASP A 42 1.81 -18.14 7.33
CA ASP A 42 1.36 -16.91 7.99
C ASP A 42 1.47 -15.69 7.04
N ARG A 43 2.52 -15.63 6.20
CA ARG A 43 2.67 -14.59 5.17
C ARG A 43 1.61 -14.65 4.08
N HIS A 44 1.14 -15.85 3.72
CA HIS A 44 0.02 -16.00 2.80
C HIS A 44 -1.26 -15.44 3.43
N ALA A 45 -1.59 -15.89 4.65
CA ALA A 45 -2.74 -15.42 5.40
C ALA A 45 -2.77 -13.89 5.55
N LEU A 46 -1.62 -13.29 5.89
CA LEU A 46 -1.47 -11.83 5.97
C LEU A 46 -1.77 -11.14 4.64
N SER A 47 -1.26 -11.68 3.53
CA SER A 47 -1.48 -11.11 2.20
C SER A 47 -2.97 -11.17 1.81
N VAL A 48 -3.63 -12.31 2.08
CA VAL A 48 -5.08 -12.48 1.88
C VAL A 48 -5.86 -11.45 2.70
N LEU A 49 -5.52 -11.30 3.98
CA LEU A 49 -6.17 -10.38 4.90
C LEU A 49 -6.05 -8.91 4.44
N ILE A 50 -4.85 -8.48 4.05
CA ILE A 50 -4.61 -7.12 3.53
C ILE A 50 -5.42 -6.89 2.25
N TYR A 51 -5.42 -7.85 1.33
CA TYR A 51 -6.19 -7.76 0.09
C TYR A 51 -7.70 -7.62 0.39
N MET A 52 -8.23 -8.43 1.30
CA MET A 52 -9.64 -8.38 1.70
C MET A 52 -10.01 -7.07 2.41
N TYR A 53 -9.15 -6.53 3.28
CA TYR A 53 -9.42 -5.25 3.94
C TYR A 53 -9.45 -4.07 2.97
N LEU A 54 -8.62 -4.11 1.93
CA LEU A 54 -8.50 -3.00 0.97
C LEU A 54 -9.51 -3.10 -0.19
N LEU A 55 -9.89 -4.32 -0.59
CA LEU A 55 -10.67 -4.56 -1.81
C LEU A 55 -11.98 -5.30 -1.58
N PHE A 56 -12.27 -5.71 -0.34
CA PHE A 56 -13.53 -6.34 0.09
C PHE A 56 -13.92 -7.59 -0.70
N ARG A 57 -12.93 -8.34 -1.18
CA ARG A 57 -13.10 -9.62 -1.89
C ARG A 57 -11.90 -10.53 -1.64
N HIS A 58 -12.07 -11.84 -1.79
CA HIS A 58 -10.99 -12.80 -1.60
C HIS A 58 -10.13 -12.93 -2.88
N PRO A 59 -8.79 -12.99 -2.78
CA PRO A 59 -7.91 -13.03 -3.95
C PRO A 59 -8.01 -14.34 -4.76
N LEU A 60 -8.54 -15.42 -4.19
CA LEU A 60 -8.68 -16.72 -4.86
C LEU A 60 -10.13 -17.13 -5.16
N ARG A 61 -11.14 -16.43 -4.61
CA ARG A 61 -12.55 -16.80 -4.86
C ARG A 61 -13.08 -16.09 -6.09
N GLY A 62 -12.90 -16.74 -7.23
CA GLY A 62 -13.39 -16.30 -8.53
C GLY A 62 -14.60 -17.10 -8.99
N GLY A 63 -14.79 -17.17 -10.32
CA GLY A 63 -15.89 -17.90 -10.93
C GLY A 63 -15.53 -19.29 -11.48
N LYS A 64 -14.32 -19.80 -11.21
CA LYS A 64 -13.90 -21.12 -11.72
C LYS A 64 -14.48 -22.21 -10.83
N ILE A 65 -15.08 -23.20 -11.46
CA ILE A 65 -15.58 -24.42 -10.81
C ILE A 65 -14.69 -25.56 -11.33
N HIS A 66 -14.07 -26.29 -10.42
CA HIS A 66 -13.21 -27.43 -10.64
C HIS A 66 -13.92 -28.78 -10.47
N ASP A 67 -14.95 -28.83 -9.62
CA ASP A 67 -15.84 -29.98 -9.45
C ASP A 67 -17.28 -29.50 -9.28
N ILE A 68 -18.17 -29.91 -10.19
CA ILE A 68 -19.58 -29.50 -10.16
C ILE A 68 -20.43 -30.40 -9.26
N ASP A 69 -19.93 -31.60 -8.96
CA ASP A 69 -20.68 -32.64 -8.24
C ASP A 69 -20.31 -32.67 -6.74
N ASP A 70 -19.18 -32.09 -6.34
CA ASP A 70 -18.67 -32.08 -4.97
C ASP A 70 -18.10 -30.70 -4.57
N GLU A 71 -18.90 -29.93 -3.84
CA GLU A 71 -18.54 -28.59 -3.35
C GLU A 71 -17.32 -28.60 -2.41
N VAL A 72 -17.13 -29.66 -1.61
CA VAL A 72 -16.00 -29.76 -0.67
C VAL A 72 -14.71 -29.99 -1.43
N ARG A 73 -14.75 -30.85 -2.45
CA ARG A 73 -13.63 -31.08 -3.34
C ARG A 73 -13.33 -29.86 -4.20
N ASP A 74 -14.36 -29.17 -4.70
CA ASP A 74 -14.21 -27.93 -5.45
C ASP A 74 -13.47 -26.86 -4.64
N GLU A 75 -13.87 -26.67 -3.39
CA GLU A 75 -13.23 -25.76 -2.45
C GLU A 75 -11.77 -26.15 -2.18
N ALA A 76 -11.50 -27.44 -1.92
CA ALA A 76 -10.15 -27.94 -1.68
C ALA A 76 -9.22 -27.76 -2.91
N LEU A 77 -9.76 -27.89 -4.12
CA LEU A 77 -9.02 -27.62 -5.36
C LEU A 77 -8.77 -26.11 -5.53
N SER A 78 -9.81 -25.29 -5.36
CA SER A 78 -9.75 -23.83 -5.55
C SER A 78 -8.79 -23.13 -4.59
N MET A 79 -8.70 -23.64 -3.35
CA MET A 79 -7.88 -23.06 -2.29
C MET A 79 -6.54 -23.79 -2.10
N GLY A 80 -6.25 -24.82 -2.91
CA GLY A 80 -5.18 -25.78 -2.63
C GLY A 80 -4.29 -26.17 -3.80
N GLU A 81 -4.78 -27.03 -4.70
CA GLU A 81 -3.97 -27.58 -5.81
C GLU A 81 -4.11 -26.81 -7.12
N ARG A 82 -5.25 -26.14 -7.31
CA ARG A 82 -5.60 -25.40 -8.52
C ARG A 82 -5.85 -23.93 -8.22
N GLU A 83 -5.22 -23.43 -7.17
CA GLU A 83 -5.30 -22.05 -6.73
C GLU A 83 -4.90 -21.10 -7.88
N LEU A 84 -5.70 -20.06 -8.07
CA LEU A 84 -5.45 -19.08 -9.12
C LEU A 84 -5.95 -17.71 -8.68
N PHE A 85 -5.09 -16.70 -8.81
CA PHE A 85 -5.46 -15.32 -8.49
C PHE A 85 -6.58 -14.81 -9.41
N ILE A 86 -7.63 -14.23 -8.83
CA ILE A 86 -8.81 -13.76 -9.57
C ILE A 86 -8.51 -12.64 -10.57
N GLU A 87 -7.40 -11.92 -10.37
CA GLU A 87 -6.93 -10.85 -11.25
C GLU A 87 -5.64 -11.21 -11.99
N HIS A 88 -5.29 -12.51 -12.08
CA HIS A 88 -4.07 -12.98 -12.74
C HIS A 88 -3.94 -12.38 -14.16
N PRO A 89 -2.77 -11.80 -14.52
CA PRO A 89 -2.65 -10.97 -15.72
C PRO A 89 -2.90 -11.75 -17.02
N THR A 90 -2.48 -13.01 -17.07
CA THR A 90 -2.49 -13.85 -18.30
C THR A 90 -3.44 -15.05 -18.24
N ASP A 91 -3.94 -15.43 -17.07
CA ASP A 91 -4.86 -16.56 -16.89
C ASP A 91 -6.14 -16.05 -16.25
N ARG A 92 -7.17 -15.85 -17.07
CA ARG A 92 -8.46 -15.30 -16.63
C ARG A 92 -9.48 -16.39 -16.29
N SER A 93 -9.06 -17.66 -16.21
CA SER A 93 -9.99 -18.78 -16.00
C SER A 93 -10.67 -18.74 -14.62
N ASN A 94 -10.05 -18.08 -13.62
CA ASN A 94 -10.65 -17.78 -12.32
C ASN A 94 -11.08 -16.31 -12.14
N ALA A 95 -11.33 -15.58 -13.22
CA ALA A 95 -11.89 -14.24 -13.10
C ALA A 95 -13.27 -14.26 -12.41
N VAL A 96 -13.58 -13.21 -11.65
CA VAL A 96 -14.90 -13.03 -11.04
C VAL A 96 -15.97 -12.93 -12.13
N LYS A 97 -17.07 -13.66 -11.94
CA LYS A 97 -18.26 -13.59 -12.78
C LYS A 97 -19.28 -12.68 -12.11
N VAL A 98 -19.44 -11.46 -12.62
CA VAL A 98 -20.26 -10.40 -11.99
C VAL A 98 -21.74 -10.81 -11.83
N ASN A 99 -22.26 -11.65 -12.71
CA ASN A 99 -23.62 -12.19 -12.60
C ASN A 99 -23.78 -13.27 -11.51
N GLN A 100 -22.69 -13.69 -10.86
CA GLN A 100 -22.67 -14.67 -9.77
C GLN A 100 -22.34 -14.04 -8.42
N VAL A 101 -22.11 -12.73 -8.34
CA VAL A 101 -21.89 -12.03 -7.08
C VAL A 101 -23.15 -11.27 -6.66
N SER A 102 -23.34 -11.12 -5.35
CA SER A 102 -24.46 -10.34 -4.80
C SER A 102 -24.37 -8.87 -5.24
N SER A 103 -25.52 -8.27 -5.56
CA SER A 103 -25.59 -6.83 -5.89
C SER A 103 -25.11 -5.95 -4.74
N PHE A 104 -25.23 -6.42 -3.48
CA PHE A 104 -24.73 -5.71 -2.30
C PHE A 104 -23.20 -5.66 -2.21
N SER A 105 -22.51 -6.56 -2.89
CA SER A 105 -21.04 -6.61 -2.93
C SER A 105 -20.46 -5.75 -4.06
N LEU A 106 -21.30 -5.21 -4.94
CA LEU A 106 -20.86 -4.32 -6.02
C LEU A 106 -20.73 -2.87 -5.52
N PRO A 107 -19.76 -2.09 -6.05
CA PRO A 107 -18.82 -2.45 -7.12
C PRO A 107 -17.58 -3.22 -6.66
N TRP A 108 -17.38 -3.43 -5.35
CA TRP A 108 -16.14 -3.96 -4.77
C TRP A 108 -15.76 -5.36 -5.24
N ALA A 109 -16.76 -6.23 -5.43
CA ALA A 109 -16.54 -7.58 -5.91
C ALA A 109 -16.11 -7.63 -7.40
N ASP A 110 -16.26 -6.54 -8.18
CA ASP A 110 -15.93 -6.49 -9.60
C ASP A 110 -14.52 -5.88 -9.84
N PRO A 111 -13.51 -6.72 -10.15
CA PRO A 111 -12.16 -6.22 -10.38
C PRO A 111 -12.01 -5.42 -11.68
N GLN A 112 -12.97 -5.48 -12.62
CA GLN A 112 -12.93 -4.63 -13.81
C GLN A 112 -13.27 -3.18 -13.48
N LYS A 113 -14.02 -2.94 -12.40
CA LYS A 113 -14.36 -1.60 -11.90
C LYS A 113 -13.32 -1.13 -10.88
N ILE A 114 -12.95 -1.99 -9.94
CA ILE A 114 -12.02 -1.67 -8.84
C ILE A 114 -10.87 -2.69 -8.85
N PRO A 115 -9.92 -2.58 -9.80
CA PRO A 115 -8.81 -3.52 -9.86
C PRO A 115 -7.81 -3.28 -8.72
N TYR A 116 -7.11 -4.32 -8.27
CA TYR A 116 -6.08 -4.16 -7.22
C TYR A 116 -4.99 -3.15 -7.59
N THR A 117 -4.78 -2.91 -8.89
CA THR A 117 -3.78 -1.95 -9.40
C THR A 117 -4.04 -0.50 -8.99
N ILE A 118 -5.27 -0.15 -8.56
CA ILE A 118 -5.56 1.19 -8.04
C ILE A 118 -4.91 1.44 -6.67
N MET A 119 -4.41 0.39 -6.00
CA MET A 119 -3.67 0.48 -4.72
C MET A 119 -2.25 1.08 -4.89
N GLY A 120 -1.90 1.48 -6.11
CA GLY A 120 -0.71 2.28 -6.37
C GLY A 120 0.59 1.48 -6.42
N PRO A 121 1.72 2.19 -6.49
CA PRO A 121 3.02 1.61 -6.87
C PRO A 121 3.67 0.76 -5.78
N TYR A 122 3.29 0.92 -4.52
CA TYR A 122 3.93 0.18 -3.41
C TYR A 122 3.20 -1.12 -3.08
N LEU A 123 1.86 -1.12 -3.11
CA LEU A 123 1.07 -2.31 -2.78
C LEU A 123 0.90 -3.26 -3.98
N LYS A 124 0.74 -2.73 -5.21
CA LYS A 124 0.57 -3.57 -6.40
C LYS A 124 1.68 -4.62 -6.56
N PRO A 125 2.98 -4.28 -6.49
CA PRO A 125 4.05 -5.27 -6.63
C PRO A 125 4.04 -6.33 -5.52
N LEU A 126 3.57 -5.99 -4.32
CA LEU A 126 3.43 -6.97 -3.23
C LEU A 126 2.27 -7.93 -3.48
N PHE A 127 1.15 -7.45 -4.03
CA PHE A 127 0.07 -8.34 -4.47
C PHE A 127 0.49 -9.26 -5.61
N ASP A 128 1.24 -8.74 -6.60
CA ASP A 128 1.82 -9.56 -7.66
C ASP A 128 2.71 -10.67 -7.06
N ARG A 129 3.64 -10.29 -6.18
CA ARG A 129 4.52 -11.25 -5.49
C ARG A 129 3.76 -12.22 -4.59
N ALA A 130 2.66 -11.82 -3.96
CA ALA A 130 1.92 -12.70 -3.05
C ALA A 130 1.06 -13.71 -3.80
N PHE A 131 0.38 -13.28 -4.86
CA PHE A 131 -0.69 -14.06 -5.50
C PHE A 131 -0.35 -14.56 -6.92
N ILE A 132 0.80 -14.19 -7.48
CA ILE A 132 1.30 -14.75 -8.73
C ILE A 132 2.51 -15.61 -8.43
N ASP A 133 3.60 -15.01 -7.96
CA ASP A 133 4.84 -15.74 -7.69
C ASP A 133 4.75 -16.57 -6.40
N GLY A 134 4.36 -15.91 -5.31
CA GLY A 134 4.36 -16.44 -3.94
C GLY A 134 3.24 -17.42 -3.67
N LEU A 135 2.27 -17.51 -4.57
CA LEU A 135 1.20 -18.49 -4.51
C LEU A 135 1.78 -19.89 -4.77
N HIS A 136 2.70 -20.00 -5.73
CA HIS A 136 3.36 -21.25 -6.12
C HIS A 136 4.75 -21.45 -5.48
N ASP A 137 5.39 -20.37 -5.02
CA ASP A 137 6.69 -20.43 -4.32
C ASP A 137 6.62 -19.65 -2.99
N PRO A 138 6.42 -20.33 -1.84
CA PRO A 138 6.32 -19.69 -0.54
C PRO A 138 7.50 -18.79 -0.15
N SER A 139 8.69 -19.00 -0.73
CA SER A 139 9.89 -18.19 -0.43
C SER A 139 9.83 -16.77 -0.98
N LYS A 140 9.00 -16.53 -2.01
CA LYS A 140 8.85 -15.22 -2.67
C LYS A 140 7.82 -14.31 -2.00
N ARG A 141 7.00 -14.86 -1.10
CA ARG A 141 5.92 -14.14 -0.41
C ARG A 141 6.46 -12.90 0.31
N PRO A 142 5.76 -11.75 0.24
CA PRO A 142 6.14 -10.57 1.00
C PRO A 142 6.19 -10.83 2.50
N THR A 143 7.12 -10.16 3.17
CA THR A 143 7.23 -10.16 4.63
C THR A 143 6.24 -9.15 5.24
N ALA A 144 6.01 -9.26 6.56
CA ALA A 144 5.18 -8.30 7.28
C ALA A 144 5.76 -6.87 7.25
N ASP A 145 7.09 -6.74 7.33
CA ASP A 145 7.81 -5.46 7.26
C ASP A 145 7.66 -4.78 5.89
N GLU A 146 7.69 -5.57 4.80
CA GLU A 146 7.42 -5.05 3.45
C GLU A 146 5.98 -4.53 3.32
N TRP A 147 5.00 -5.27 3.87
CA TRP A 147 3.61 -4.83 3.89
C TRP A 147 3.41 -3.55 4.70
N GLU A 148 3.94 -3.49 5.92
CA GLU A 148 3.88 -2.30 6.78
C GLU A 148 4.48 -1.08 6.08
N SER A 149 5.71 -1.23 5.56
CA SER A 149 6.41 -0.17 4.82
C SER A 149 5.59 0.31 3.61
N ALA A 150 5.01 -0.61 2.82
CA ALA A 150 4.23 -0.26 1.65
C ALA A 150 2.89 0.41 2.02
N LEU A 151 2.22 -0.05 3.08
CA LEU A 151 0.98 0.56 3.58
C LEU A 151 1.22 1.99 4.06
N VAL A 152 2.25 2.21 4.89
CA VAL A 152 2.66 3.54 5.35
C VAL A 152 2.95 4.47 4.18
N LYS A 153 3.79 4.03 3.23
CA LYS A 153 4.09 4.83 2.04
C LYS A 153 2.86 5.09 1.16
N THR A 154 1.89 4.18 1.14
CA THR A 154 0.65 4.34 0.37
C THR A 154 -0.30 5.34 1.00
N VAL A 155 -0.32 5.45 2.34
CA VAL A 155 -1.04 6.53 3.03
C VAL A 155 -0.55 7.89 2.55
N ASP A 156 0.75 8.07 2.32
CA ASP A 156 1.31 9.31 1.80
C ASP A 156 0.95 9.59 0.33
N LEU A 157 0.38 8.59 -0.38
CA LEU A 157 -0.14 8.76 -1.73
C LEU A 157 -1.64 9.09 -1.79
N ILE A 158 -2.34 9.14 -0.66
CA ILE A 158 -3.78 9.42 -0.68
C ILE A 158 -4.07 10.88 -1.04
N GLN A 159 -5.11 11.07 -1.84
CA GLN A 159 -5.60 12.38 -2.24
C GLN A 159 -7.12 12.46 -2.03
N PRO A 160 -7.64 13.59 -1.52
CA PRO A 160 -9.07 13.81 -1.47
C PRO A 160 -9.62 13.92 -2.89
N CYS A 161 -10.77 13.27 -3.11
CA CYS A 161 -11.54 13.43 -4.32
C CYS A 161 -12.23 14.80 -4.31
N GLN A 162 -12.10 15.55 -5.40
CA GLN A 162 -12.76 16.86 -5.54
C GLN A 162 -14.29 16.72 -5.73
N ASN A 163 -14.77 15.53 -6.08
CA ASN A 163 -16.20 15.23 -6.09
C ASN A 163 -16.68 14.89 -4.67
N LYS A 164 -17.49 15.79 -4.09
CA LYS A 164 -18.07 15.64 -2.76
C LYS A 164 -19.03 14.45 -2.65
N ASP A 165 -19.59 14.00 -3.77
CA ASP A 165 -20.51 12.87 -3.83
C ASP A 165 -19.78 11.53 -4.07
N CYS A 166 -18.45 11.54 -4.20
CA CYS A 166 -17.67 10.30 -4.25
C CYS A 166 -17.79 9.53 -2.93
N ASP A 167 -18.26 8.29 -2.95
CA ASP A 167 -18.43 7.48 -1.73
C ASP A 167 -17.11 7.26 -0.99
N GLN A 168 -16.02 7.04 -1.73
CA GLN A 168 -14.71 6.78 -1.14
C GLN A 168 -14.06 8.01 -0.52
N LYS A 169 -14.45 9.22 -0.96
CA LYS A 169 -13.89 10.54 -0.58
C LYS A 169 -12.38 10.74 -0.82
N TRP A 170 -11.57 9.68 -0.82
CA TRP A 170 -10.13 9.66 -0.97
C TRP A 170 -9.72 8.53 -1.90
N TYR A 171 -8.55 8.66 -2.53
CA TYR A 171 -8.00 7.62 -3.39
C TYR A 171 -6.49 7.66 -3.42
N VAL A 172 -5.86 6.53 -3.71
CA VAL A 172 -4.41 6.44 -3.90
C VAL A 172 -4.05 7.03 -5.27
N PHE A 173 -3.13 7.98 -5.29
CA PHE A 173 -2.63 8.57 -6.52
C PHE A 173 -1.82 7.55 -7.34
N ASN A 174 -2.19 7.36 -8.60
CA ASN A 174 -1.64 6.32 -9.49
C ASN A 174 -0.44 6.79 -10.33
N GLY A 175 0.13 7.98 -10.07
CA GLY A 175 1.33 8.46 -10.77
C GLY A 175 1.08 9.13 -12.13
N LYS A 176 -0.18 9.25 -12.59
CA LYS A 176 -0.50 9.86 -13.88
C LYS A 176 -0.48 11.39 -13.82
N THR A 177 -0.04 12.04 -14.89
CA THR A 177 -0.03 13.51 -15.04
C THR A 177 -1.44 14.11 -15.18
N LYS A 178 -2.43 13.29 -15.60
CA LYS A 178 -3.86 13.63 -15.58
C LYS A 178 -4.58 12.69 -14.63
N PRO A 179 -4.48 12.89 -13.31
CA PRO A 179 -5.08 12.00 -12.34
C PRO A 179 -6.61 12.09 -12.38
N VAL A 180 -7.21 10.92 -12.26
CA VAL A 180 -8.65 10.72 -12.19
C VAL A 180 -8.91 9.84 -10.99
N CYS A 181 -9.93 10.17 -10.20
CA CYS A 181 -10.37 9.32 -9.10
C CYS A 181 -10.80 7.95 -9.66
N PRO A 182 -10.16 6.84 -9.26
CA PRO A 182 -10.45 5.53 -9.83
C PRO A 182 -11.86 5.03 -9.50
N TYR A 183 -12.50 5.58 -8.46
CA TYR A 183 -13.81 5.12 -7.99
C TYR A 183 -14.98 5.81 -8.69
N CYS A 184 -14.91 7.12 -8.91
CA CYS A 184 -16.02 7.91 -9.49
C CYS A 184 -15.68 8.57 -10.84
N GLY A 185 -14.45 8.40 -11.35
CA GLY A 185 -14.04 8.96 -12.63
C GLY A 185 -13.85 10.48 -12.65
N THR A 186 -13.91 11.16 -11.50
CA THR A 186 -13.73 12.62 -11.45
C THR A 186 -12.27 13.00 -11.74
N PRO A 187 -12.00 13.83 -12.76
CA PRO A 187 -10.67 14.35 -13.03
C PRO A 187 -10.27 15.36 -11.96
N TYR A 188 -9.01 15.32 -11.53
CA TYR A 188 -8.46 16.37 -10.69
C TYR A 188 -8.27 17.66 -11.50
N LYS A 189 -8.59 18.81 -10.91
CA LYS A 189 -8.40 20.14 -11.47
C LYS A 189 -7.54 21.01 -10.56
N GLY A 190 -6.69 21.85 -11.15
CA GLY A 190 -5.83 22.78 -10.43
C GLY A 190 -4.41 22.25 -10.24
N LYS A 191 -3.71 22.80 -9.24
CA LYS A 191 -2.30 22.55 -8.96
C LYS A 191 -2.15 21.45 -7.91
N LEU A 192 -1.50 20.35 -8.26
CA LEU A 192 -1.25 19.19 -7.40
C LEU A 192 0.25 19.04 -7.13
N PRO A 193 0.74 19.43 -5.94
CA PRO A 193 2.13 19.22 -5.57
C PRO A 193 2.37 17.77 -5.16
N ILE A 194 3.49 17.24 -5.63
CA ILE A 194 4.01 15.92 -5.29
C ILE A 194 5.40 16.14 -4.73
N LEU A 195 5.64 15.74 -3.49
CA LEU A 195 6.96 15.83 -2.88
C LEU A 195 7.72 14.54 -3.13
N ASN A 196 8.79 14.61 -3.92
CA ASN A 196 9.71 13.50 -4.10
C ASN A 196 10.77 13.56 -3.01
N LEU A 197 10.87 12.51 -2.19
CA LEU A 197 11.76 12.47 -1.03
C LEU A 197 13.09 11.82 -1.39
N TYR A 198 14.17 12.45 -0.96
CA TYR A 198 15.54 12.00 -1.14
C TYR A 198 16.26 12.03 0.20
N SER A 199 17.11 11.05 0.46
CA SER A 199 17.96 11.05 1.64
C SER A 199 19.43 10.95 1.28
N SER A 200 20.27 11.46 2.18
CA SER A 200 21.71 11.30 2.09
C SER A 200 22.16 10.18 3.01
N ARG A 201 22.96 9.23 2.49
CA ARG A 201 23.71 8.26 3.31
C ARG A 201 25.17 8.69 3.54
N LYS A 202 25.61 9.71 2.81
CA LYS A 202 26.95 10.31 2.87
C LYS A 202 26.80 11.78 2.50
N ALA A 203 27.29 12.66 3.37
CA ALA A 203 27.17 14.12 3.22
C ALA A 203 27.43 14.57 1.77
N GLY A 204 26.47 15.28 1.18
CA GLY A 204 26.56 15.84 -0.17
C GLY A 204 26.05 14.92 -1.30
N THR A 205 25.64 13.67 -1.05
CA THR A 205 25.02 12.80 -2.07
C THR A 205 23.62 12.36 -1.65
N PHE A 206 22.61 12.84 -2.37
CA PHE A 206 21.21 12.45 -2.17
C PHE A 206 20.81 11.34 -3.12
N ARG A 207 20.03 10.37 -2.63
CA ARG A 207 19.44 9.30 -3.45
C ARG A 207 17.92 9.30 -3.24
N PRO A 208 17.13 8.94 -4.27
CA PRO A 208 15.68 8.81 -4.11
C PRO A 208 15.36 7.78 -3.02
N ASP A 209 14.39 8.10 -2.15
CA ASP A 209 13.89 7.20 -1.12
C ASP A 209 12.82 6.21 -1.65
N ASP A 210 12.45 6.34 -2.94
CA ASP A 210 11.26 5.72 -3.51
C ASP A 210 10.04 5.96 -2.61
N HIS A 211 9.89 7.21 -2.19
CA HIS A 211 8.84 7.68 -1.29
C HIS A 211 8.40 9.05 -1.77
N ARG A 212 7.09 9.19 -1.99
CA ARG A 212 6.45 10.42 -2.41
C ARG A 212 5.34 10.78 -1.43
N LEU A 213 5.13 12.07 -1.22
CA LEU A 213 4.02 12.61 -0.45
C LEU A 213 3.14 13.45 -1.38
N MET A 214 1.88 13.05 -1.52
CA MET A 214 0.87 13.79 -2.26
C MET A 214 0.29 14.89 -1.39
N VAL A 215 0.41 16.14 -1.83
CA VAL A 215 0.05 17.30 -1.01
C VAL A 215 -1.43 17.66 -1.16
N TRP A 216 -2.13 17.80 -0.03
CA TRP A 216 -3.48 18.37 0.02
C TRP A 216 -3.61 19.38 1.18
N SER A 217 -4.62 20.24 1.13
CA SER A 217 -4.72 21.40 2.04
C SER A 217 -5.20 20.96 3.42
N GLY A 218 -4.40 21.27 4.45
CA GLY A 218 -4.60 20.82 5.82
C GLY A 218 -3.79 19.56 6.19
N GLN A 219 -3.03 18.99 5.25
CA GLN A 219 -2.17 17.85 5.51
C GLN A 219 -0.99 18.23 6.40
N SER A 220 -0.73 17.40 7.41
CA SER A 220 0.38 17.57 8.34
C SER A 220 1.66 16.89 7.84
N LEU A 221 2.80 17.50 8.18
CA LEU A 221 4.13 16.94 8.05
C LEU A 221 4.64 16.52 9.44
N TYR A 222 5.30 15.37 9.53
CA TYR A 222 5.68 14.71 10.79
C TYR A 222 7.12 14.22 10.72
N ALA A 223 7.67 13.75 11.85
CA ALA A 223 9.07 13.35 11.96
C ALA A 223 9.47 12.25 10.96
N TRP A 224 8.59 11.29 10.67
CA TRP A 224 8.84 10.23 9.68
C TRP A 224 8.80 10.72 8.22
N HIS A 225 8.24 11.91 7.96
CA HIS A 225 8.37 12.56 6.66
C HIS A 225 9.71 13.29 6.54
N VAL A 226 10.21 13.83 7.65
CA VAL A 226 11.44 14.64 7.76
C VAL A 226 12.71 13.79 7.75
N ASN A 227 12.69 12.64 8.41
CA ASN A 227 13.85 11.78 8.56
C ASN A 227 13.49 10.32 8.26
N ARG A 228 14.22 9.69 7.34
CA ARG A 228 13.97 8.31 6.91
C ARG A 228 14.29 7.23 7.95
N LEU A 229 15.00 7.59 9.01
CA LEU A 229 15.31 6.68 10.13
C LEU A 229 14.17 6.61 11.14
N ILE A 230 13.11 7.41 10.94
CA ILE A 230 11.92 7.42 11.78
C ILE A 230 10.78 6.81 10.96
N ALA A 231 10.17 5.74 11.49
CA ALA A 231 9.00 5.09 10.92
C ALA A 231 7.76 5.38 11.80
N PRO A 232 6.57 5.59 11.22
CA PRO A 232 5.33 5.77 11.97
C PRO A 232 4.78 4.42 12.43
N ASN A 233 5.32 3.88 13.52
CA ASN A 233 4.92 2.59 14.09
C ASN A 233 4.69 2.69 15.62
N GLU A 234 4.52 1.55 16.28
CA GLU A 234 4.23 1.47 17.72
C GLU A 234 5.34 2.05 18.61
N ARG A 235 6.55 2.23 18.07
CA ARG A 235 7.72 2.76 18.78
C ARG A 235 7.88 4.27 18.64
N THR A 236 7.02 4.92 17.86
CA THR A 236 7.04 6.36 17.64
C THR A 236 6.80 7.10 18.97
N THR A 237 7.72 7.99 19.34
CA THR A 237 7.60 8.77 20.57
C THR A 237 6.53 9.86 20.45
N ASP A 238 6.03 10.37 21.57
CA ASP A 238 5.03 11.45 21.55
C ASP A 238 5.59 12.75 20.94
N GLU A 239 6.89 12.98 21.05
CA GLU A 239 7.55 14.10 20.38
C GLU A 239 7.54 13.94 18.85
N GLN A 240 7.81 12.73 18.36
CA GLN A 240 7.80 12.42 16.92
C GLN A 240 6.39 12.48 16.30
N LYS A 241 5.33 12.33 17.10
CA LYS A 241 3.93 12.49 16.69
C LYS A 241 3.49 13.94 16.60
N LYS A 242 4.27 14.91 17.12
CA LYS A 242 3.96 16.32 16.98
C LYS A 242 4.11 16.75 15.52
N ARG A 243 3.22 17.63 15.09
CA ARG A 243 3.24 18.20 13.75
C ARG A 243 4.47 19.12 13.59
N GLY A 244 5.29 18.85 12.58
CA GLY A 244 6.44 19.69 12.23
C GLY A 244 6.05 20.84 11.30
N GLY A 245 5.00 20.66 10.50
CA GLY A 245 4.45 21.69 9.64
C GLY A 245 3.17 21.22 8.99
N TYR A 246 2.56 22.05 8.16
CA TYR A 246 1.38 21.68 7.39
C TYR A 246 1.34 22.37 6.03
N PHE A 247 0.57 21.77 5.12
CA PHE A 247 0.37 22.30 3.78
C PHE A 247 -0.94 23.07 3.70
N VAL A 248 -0.94 24.22 3.03
CA VAL A 248 -2.15 25.01 2.79
C VAL A 248 -2.15 25.55 1.37
N PHE A 249 -3.31 25.46 0.71
CA PHE A 249 -3.55 26.14 -0.56
C PHE A 249 -4.29 27.45 -0.31
N HIS A 250 -3.67 28.58 -0.64
CA HIS A 250 -4.22 29.91 -0.39
C HIS A 250 -3.74 30.89 -1.45
N ASN A 251 -4.66 31.73 -1.96
CA ASN A 251 -4.40 32.68 -3.06
C ASN A 251 -3.73 32.04 -4.29
N ASP A 252 -4.27 30.90 -4.74
CA ASP A 252 -3.75 30.12 -5.88
C ASP A 252 -2.29 29.64 -5.73
N GLN A 253 -1.79 29.57 -4.50
CA GLN A 253 -0.43 29.15 -4.17
C GLN A 253 -0.43 28.07 -3.08
N TRP A 254 0.50 27.14 -3.22
CA TRP A 254 0.76 26.11 -2.20
C TRP A 254 1.86 26.57 -1.26
N TRP A 255 1.62 26.40 0.04
CA TRP A 255 2.58 26.77 1.08
C TRP A 255 2.81 25.58 2.01
N LEU A 256 4.07 25.35 2.36
CA LEU A 256 4.45 24.61 3.56
C LEU A 256 4.65 25.61 4.69
N VAL A 257 3.82 25.55 5.73
CA VAL A 257 3.98 26.37 6.94
C VAL A 257 4.78 25.57 7.95
N ASN A 258 5.87 26.17 8.43
CA ASN A 258 6.75 25.56 9.42
C ASN A 258 6.18 25.79 10.83
N GLU A 259 5.92 24.72 11.58
CA GLU A 259 5.44 24.82 12.97
C GLU A 259 6.42 24.22 14.00
N GLY A 260 7.42 23.44 13.55
CA GLY A 260 8.31 22.72 14.44
C GLY A 260 9.58 22.15 13.80
N LEU A 261 9.89 22.53 12.55
CA LEU A 261 11.13 22.12 11.88
C LEU A 261 12.23 23.14 12.14
N SER A 262 13.22 22.79 12.96
CA SER A 262 14.42 23.62 13.17
C SER A 262 15.39 23.59 11.98
N GLY A 263 15.33 22.52 11.16
CA GLY A 263 16.27 22.27 10.06
C GLY A 263 15.74 22.60 8.65
N LEU A 264 14.63 23.32 8.52
CA LEU A 264 14.01 23.61 7.23
C LEU A 264 14.82 24.67 6.45
N ILE A 265 15.36 24.28 5.29
CA ILE A 265 16.21 25.14 4.46
C ILE A 265 15.70 25.11 3.02
N SER A 266 15.37 26.28 2.46
CA SER A 266 15.04 26.45 1.05
C SER A 266 16.31 26.47 0.18
N LEU A 267 16.27 25.81 -0.97
CA LEU A 267 17.34 25.78 -1.98
C LEU A 267 16.91 26.52 -3.26
N PRO A 268 17.86 27.09 -4.02
CA PRO A 268 19.32 26.99 -3.88
C PRO A 268 19.96 27.98 -2.89
N ASP A 269 19.24 29.03 -2.48
CA ASP A 269 19.79 30.14 -1.68
C ASP A 269 20.20 29.76 -0.24
N ARG A 270 19.91 28.52 0.17
CA ARG A 270 20.13 27.98 1.52
C ARG A 270 19.53 28.86 2.62
N LYS A 271 18.38 29.49 2.33
CA LYS A 271 17.65 30.31 3.29
C LYS A 271 16.96 29.41 4.31
N THR A 272 17.27 29.57 5.59
CA THR A 272 16.52 28.95 6.68
C THR A 272 15.09 29.49 6.71
N VAL A 273 14.12 28.59 6.82
CA VAL A 273 12.70 28.92 6.99
C VAL A 273 12.36 28.66 8.45
N GLY A 274 12.28 29.71 9.26
CA GLY A 274 12.05 29.64 10.70
C GLY A 274 10.67 29.10 11.08
N ILE A 275 10.49 28.75 12.36
CA ILE A 275 9.18 28.38 12.90
C ILE A 275 8.23 29.59 12.78
N GLY A 276 7.02 29.36 12.27
CA GLY A 276 6.04 30.39 11.95
C GLY A 276 6.18 30.98 10.54
N GLU A 277 7.30 30.71 9.85
CA GLU A 277 7.47 31.10 8.45
C GLU A 277 6.87 30.07 7.49
N LYS A 278 6.78 30.45 6.21
CA LYS A 278 6.22 29.61 5.16
C LYS A 278 7.14 29.55 3.95
N LEU A 279 7.14 28.39 3.30
CA LEU A 279 7.86 28.09 2.06
C LEU A 279 6.84 27.90 0.93
N LEU A 280 7.02 28.62 -0.17
CA LEU A 280 6.20 28.46 -1.37
C LEU A 280 6.56 27.14 -2.06
N LEU A 281 5.56 26.40 -2.54
CA LEU A 281 5.74 25.16 -3.29
C LEU A 281 5.41 25.39 -4.77
N GLU A 282 6.43 25.55 -5.58
CA GLU A 282 6.34 25.64 -7.05
C GLU A 282 7.03 24.43 -7.69
N ASP A 283 6.82 24.24 -9.00
CA ASP A 283 7.50 23.17 -9.72
C ASP A 283 9.02 23.30 -9.58
N ASN A 284 9.68 22.18 -9.28
CA ASN A 284 11.12 22.09 -9.00
C ASN A 284 11.62 22.86 -7.78
N THR A 285 10.74 23.37 -6.90
CA THR A 285 11.19 23.88 -5.60
C THR A 285 11.94 22.79 -4.85
N GLN A 286 13.09 23.13 -4.29
CA GLN A 286 13.91 22.21 -3.51
C GLN A 286 14.09 22.74 -2.09
N PHE A 287 14.03 21.84 -1.12
CA PHE A 287 14.28 22.20 0.27
C PHE A 287 14.74 21.00 1.08
N ILE A 288 15.51 21.27 2.13
CA ILE A 288 15.96 20.28 3.11
C ILE A 288 15.02 20.38 4.31
N LEU A 289 14.44 19.25 4.72
CA LEU A 289 13.59 19.16 5.91
C LEU A 289 14.42 19.05 7.20
N SER A 290 15.55 18.35 7.13
CA SER A 290 16.55 18.26 8.20
C SER A 290 17.93 17.99 7.61
N SER A 291 18.96 18.59 8.20
CA SER A 291 20.37 18.35 7.85
C SER A 291 21.03 17.28 8.73
N GLU A 292 20.29 16.70 9.67
CA GLU A 292 20.75 15.60 10.52
C GLU A 292 20.92 14.30 9.71
N ASP A 293 21.55 13.29 10.32
CA ASP A 293 21.65 11.98 9.70
C ASP A 293 20.25 11.39 9.43
N GLY A 294 20.06 10.87 8.21
CA GLY A 294 18.74 10.44 7.73
C GLY A 294 17.77 11.56 7.34
N GLY A 295 18.14 12.83 7.50
CA GLY A 295 17.35 13.97 7.05
C GLY A 295 17.07 13.94 5.54
N ARG A 296 15.87 14.42 5.16
CA ARG A 296 15.40 14.39 3.77
C ARG A 296 15.52 15.72 3.07
N LEU A 297 15.87 15.63 1.79
CA LEU A 297 15.68 16.67 0.79
C LEU A 297 14.41 16.35 0.00
N VAL A 298 13.68 17.41 -0.34
CA VAL A 298 12.46 17.35 -1.13
C VAL A 298 12.68 18.04 -2.46
N VAL A 299 12.18 17.42 -3.53
CA VAL A 299 11.99 18.07 -4.82
C VAL A 299 10.50 18.08 -5.12
N VAL A 300 9.92 19.28 -5.25
CA VAL A 300 8.52 19.46 -5.60
C VAL A 300 8.34 19.20 -7.10
N GLN A 301 7.38 18.34 -7.43
CA GLN A 301 6.83 18.21 -8.78
C GLN A 301 5.40 18.75 -8.75
N LEU A 302 5.10 19.77 -9.54
CA LEU A 302 3.78 20.39 -9.60
C LEU A 302 3.04 19.95 -10.86
N VAL A 303 1.96 19.20 -10.69
CA VAL A 303 1.09 18.80 -11.80
C VAL A 303 -0.05 19.80 -11.92
N VAL A 304 -0.28 20.35 -13.12
CA VAL A 304 -1.35 21.32 -13.39
C VAL A 304 -2.36 20.70 -14.38
N ASN A 305 -3.64 20.69 -13.99
CA ASN A 305 -4.74 20.17 -14.81
C ASN A 305 -5.92 21.13 -14.93
#